data_AF-A0ABD3AXU7-F1
#
_entry.id   AF-A0ABD3AXU7-F1
#
_cell.length_a   1.000
_cell.length_b   1.000
_cell.length_c   1.000
_cell.angle_alpha   90.00
_cell.angle_beta   90.00
_cell.angle_gamma   90.00
#
_symmetry.space_group_name_H-M   'P 1'
#
loop_
_entity.id
_entity.type
_entity.pdbx_description
1 polymer ?
#
loop_
_entity_poly.entity_id
_entity_poly.type
_entity_poly.pdbx_seq_one_letter_code
_entity_poly.pdbx_strand_id
1 'polypeptide(L)'
;MWVQIWNLPVHWISKETGIKIGKIFSEAKNIIIPLIGGKEGRHIKISVDVDVTQPFIRGTTVKVNGVTKWVDFRYENAQTSTTSVESLAMLTKITTTTELICITTHMINLAPG
;
A
#
# COMPACT_ATOMS: atom_id res chain seq x y z
N MET A 1 3.55 10.58 -1.05
CA MET A 1 4.21 9.50 -1.81
C MET A 1 3.16 8.75 -2.62
N TRP A 2 3.51 8.26 -3.82
CA TRP A 2 2.59 7.48 -4.64
C TRP A 2 2.70 5.99 -4.31
N VAL A 3 1.55 5.35 -4.11
CA VAL A 3 1.43 3.92 -3.85
C VAL A 3 0.49 3.32 -4.88
N GLN A 4 0.97 2.31 -5.59
CA GLN A 4 0.17 1.47 -6.47
C GLN A 4 -0.36 0.26 -5.69
N ILE A 5 -1.64 -0.04 -5.87
CA ILE A 5 -2.34 -1.13 -5.23
C ILE A 5 -2.63 -2.20 -6.26
N TRP A 6 -2.10 -3.40 -6.03
CA TRP A 6 -2.07 -4.50 -6.97
C TRP A 6 -2.84 -5.72 -6.48
N ASN A 7 -3.11 -6.67 -7.39
CA ASN A 7 -3.84 -7.90 -7.10
C ASN A 7 -5.29 -7.69 -6.63
N LEU A 8 -5.86 -6.51 -6.88
CA LEU A 8 -7.28 -6.24 -6.65
C LEU A 8 -8.14 -6.92 -7.72
N PRO A 9 -9.28 -7.52 -7.33
CA PRO A 9 -10.28 -7.94 -8.29
C PRO A 9 -10.73 -6.77 -9.16
N VAL A 10 -10.87 -7.00 -10.47
CA VAL A 10 -11.19 -5.95 -11.46
C VAL A 10 -12.43 -5.13 -11.11
N HIS A 11 -13.47 -5.78 -10.59
CA HIS A 11 -14.74 -5.15 -10.22
C HIS A 11 -14.60 -4.19 -9.02
N TRP A 12 -13.46 -4.20 -8.31
CA TRP A 12 -13.18 -3.38 -7.13
C TRP A 12 -12.17 -2.28 -7.38
N ILE A 13 -11.74 -2.11 -8.63
CA ILE A 13 -10.89 -1.00 -9.04
C ILE A 13 -11.77 0.24 -9.13
N SER A 14 -12.05 0.84 -7.97
CA SER A 14 -12.94 1.98 -7.82
C SER A 14 -12.33 3.02 -6.89
N LYS A 15 -12.84 4.25 -6.96
CA LYS A 15 -12.34 5.35 -6.13
C LYS A 15 -12.60 5.05 -4.65
N GLU A 16 -13.75 4.45 -4.37
CA GLU A 16 -14.15 4.05 -3.02
C GLU A 16 -13.18 3.03 -2.40
N THR A 17 -12.76 2.01 -3.16
CA THR A 17 -11.74 1.05 -2.72
C THR A 17 -10.41 1.75 -2.43
N GLY A 18 -10.00 2.69 -3.29
CA GLY A 18 -8.81 3.51 -3.06
C GLY A 18 -8.89 4.34 -1.77
N ILE A 19 -10.06 4.92 -1.45
CA ILE A 19 -10.29 5.64 -0.18
C ILE A 19 -10.18 4.68 1.00
N LYS A 20 -10.84 3.51 0.94
CA LYS A 20 -10.83 2.51 2.02
C LYS A 20 -9.42 2.00 2.31
N ILE A 21 -8.65 1.67 1.28
CA ILE A 21 -7.26 1.24 1.42
C ILE A 21 -6.37 2.41 1.86
N GLY A 22 -6.63 3.62 1.37
CA GLY A 22 -5.92 4.84 1.76
C GLY A 22 -5.95 5.13 3.25
N LYS A 23 -7.00 4.70 3.98
CA LYS A 23 -7.08 4.83 5.44
C LYS A 23 -5.99 4.05 6.19
N ILE A 24 -5.38 3.02 5.58
CA ILE A 24 -4.21 2.33 6.14
C ILE A 24 -3.04 3.33 6.27
N PHE A 25 -2.95 4.29 5.37
CA PHE A 25 -1.94 5.34 5.34
C PHE A 25 -2.46 6.65 5.94
N SER A 26 -3.37 6.58 6.93
CA SER A 26 -4.15 7.70 7.48
C SER A 26 -5.19 8.25 6.50
N GLU A 27 -4.79 8.71 5.32
CA GLU A 27 -5.69 9.29 4.31
C GLU A 27 -5.13 9.20 2.87
N ALA A 28 -5.99 8.91 1.89
CA ALA A 28 -5.66 9.11 0.47
C ALA A 28 -5.93 10.56 0.04
N LYS A 29 -4.87 11.28 -0.34
CA LYS A 29 -4.93 12.64 -0.88
C LYS A 29 -5.43 12.68 -2.32
N ASN A 30 -4.96 11.75 -3.15
CA ASN A 30 -5.36 11.64 -4.54
C ASN A 30 -5.52 10.17 -4.94
N ILE A 31 -6.45 9.89 -5.84
CA ILE A 31 -6.73 8.52 -6.31
C ILE A 31 -6.84 8.56 -7.84
N ILE A 32 -6.05 7.72 -8.50
CA ILE A 32 -6.03 7.56 -9.95
C ILE A 32 -6.37 6.10 -10.27
N ILE A 33 -7.37 5.92 -11.13
CA ILE A 33 -7.76 4.63 -11.68
C ILE A 33 -7.35 4.64 -13.16
N PRO A 34 -6.22 4.04 -13.53
CA PRO A 34 -5.85 3.88 -14.93
C PRO A 34 -6.93 3.06 -15.65
N LEU A 35 -7.63 3.72 -16.59
CA LEU A 35 -8.69 3.12 -17.40
C LEU A 35 -8.17 2.11 -18.43
N ILE A 36 -6.87 2.19 -18.76
CA ILE A 36 -6.20 1.36 -19.75
C ILE A 36 -5.28 0.39 -18.99
N GLY A 37 -5.73 -0.85 -18.83
CA GLY A 37 -4.87 -1.93 -18.36
C GLY A 37 -3.92 -2.37 -19.47
N GLY A 38 -2.74 -1.74 -19.54
CA GLY A 38 -1.66 -2.20 -20.42
C GLY A 38 -1.05 -3.54 -19.97
N LYS A 39 0.16 -3.87 -20.46
CA LYS A 39 0.93 -5.06 -20.03
C LYS A 39 1.12 -5.17 -18.51
N GLU A 40 1.02 -4.04 -17.81
CA GLU A 40 1.15 -3.94 -16.36
C GLU A 40 -0.17 -4.17 -15.61
N GLY A 41 -1.29 -4.53 -16.23
CA GLY A 41 -2.52 -4.85 -15.51
C GLY A 41 -3.24 -3.65 -14.87
N ARG A 42 -4.44 -3.91 -14.31
CA ARG A 42 -5.29 -2.86 -13.72
C ARG A 42 -4.94 -2.71 -12.23
N HIS A 43 -4.40 -1.56 -11.85
CA HIS A 43 -4.06 -1.20 -10.46
C HIS A 43 -4.76 0.10 -10.08
N ILE A 44 -4.81 0.43 -8.78
CA ILE A 44 -5.20 1.77 -8.31
C ILE A 44 -3.94 2.50 -7.88
N LYS A 45 -3.76 3.77 -8.23
CA LYS A 45 -2.70 4.61 -7.64
C LYS A 45 -3.32 5.54 -6.62
N ILE A 46 -2.76 5.57 -5.42
CA ILE A 46 -3.12 6.51 -4.37
C ILE A 46 -1.92 7.37 -4.01
N SER A 47 -2.15 8.66 -3.80
CA SER A 47 -1.18 9.55 -3.16
C SER A 47 -1.53 9.64 -1.69
N VAL A 48 -0.57 9.31 -0.83
CA VAL A 48 -0.74 9.26 0.62
C VAL A 48 0.42 9.98 1.31
N ASP A 49 0.15 10.49 2.51
CA ASP A 49 1.21 10.91 3.42
C ASP A 49 1.77 9.66 4.08
N VAL A 50 3.07 9.46 3.95
CA VAL A 50 3.75 8.29 4.54
C VAL A 50 4.84 8.79 5.44
N ASP A 51 4.81 8.34 6.68
CA ASP A 51 5.91 8.55 7.61
C ASP A 51 7.09 7.67 7.20
N VAL A 52 8.11 8.31 6.61
CA VAL A 52 9.32 7.63 6.15
C VAL A 52 10.19 7.12 7.29
N THR A 53 9.89 7.46 8.55
CA THR A 53 10.57 6.90 9.73
C THR A 53 10.05 5.51 10.08
N GLN A 54 8.89 5.12 9.54
CA GLN A 54 8.24 3.83 9.78
C GLN A 54 8.49 2.86 8.63
N PRO A 55 8.51 1.55 8.92
CA PRO A 55 8.64 0.54 7.87
C PRO A 55 7.46 0.60 6.90
N PHE A 56 7.76 0.61 5.61
CA PHE A 56 6.73 0.65 4.57
C PHE A 56 5.92 -0.65 4.56
N ILE A 57 4.61 -0.50 4.63
CA ILE A 57 3.65 -1.61 4.54
C ILE A 57 3.74 -2.19 3.14
N ARG A 58 3.98 -3.50 3.01
CA ARG A 58 4.15 -4.17 1.71
C ARG A 58 2.83 -4.58 1.07
N GLY A 59 1.78 -4.66 1.84
CA GLY A 59 0.47 -5.05 1.39
C GLY A 59 -0.50 -5.21 2.54
N THR A 60 -1.73 -5.54 2.21
CA THR A 60 -2.78 -5.81 3.18
C THR A 60 -3.66 -6.96 2.75
N THR A 61 -4.37 -7.51 3.72
CA THR A 61 -5.37 -8.54 3.48
C THR A 61 -6.75 -7.88 3.34
N VAL A 62 -7.40 -8.11 2.21
CA VAL A 62 -8.79 -7.68 1.98
C VAL A 62 -9.71 -8.89 2.03
N LYS A 63 -10.89 -8.73 2.64
CA LYS A 63 -11.93 -9.76 2.64
C LYS A 63 -13.03 -9.37 1.65
N VAL A 64 -13.33 -10.29 0.75
CA VAL A 64 -14.21 -10.13 -0.42
C VAL A 64 -15.17 -11.29 -0.49
N ASN A 65 -16.47 -11.07 -0.28
CA ASN A 65 -17.48 -12.13 -0.35
C ASN A 65 -17.11 -13.39 0.45
N GLY A 66 -16.54 -13.20 1.65
CA GLY A 66 -16.05 -14.30 2.49
C GLY A 66 -14.66 -14.85 2.12
N VAL A 67 -14.12 -14.48 0.96
CA VAL A 67 -12.78 -14.88 0.49
C VAL A 67 -11.75 -13.83 0.87
N THR A 68 -10.68 -14.26 1.50
CA THR A 68 -9.56 -13.41 1.89
C THR A 68 -8.52 -13.37 0.77
N LYS A 69 -8.10 -12.17 0.35
CA LYS A 69 -7.06 -11.96 -0.67
C LYS A 69 -5.98 -11.01 -0.19
N TRP A 70 -4.74 -11.28 -0.57
CA TRP A 70 -3.61 -10.38 -0.36
C TRP A 70 -3.55 -9.34 -1.48
N VAL A 71 -3.34 -8.09 -1.09
CA VAL A 71 -3.21 -6.93 -1.97
C VAL A 71 -1.83 -6.34 -1.76
N ASP A 72 -1.06 -6.20 -2.83
CA ASP A 72 0.32 -5.70 -2.78
C ASP A 72 0.36 -4.17 -2.93
N PHE A 73 1.23 -3.54 -2.15
CA PHE A 73 1.55 -2.12 -2.23
C PHE A 73 2.91 -1.93 -2.88
N ARG A 74 2.97 -1.17 -3.98
CA ARG A 74 4.21 -0.81 -4.67
C ARG A 74 4.38 0.70 -4.67
N TYR A 75 5.49 1.18 -4.12
CA TYR A 75 5.75 2.61 -3.97
C TYR A 75 6.46 3.15 -5.22
N GLU A 76 6.03 4.30 -5.73
CA GLU A 76 6.73 5.01 -6.80
C GLU A 76 7.65 6.08 -6.22
N ASN A 77 8.94 6.02 -6.59
CA ASN A 77 9.98 7.00 -6.31
C ASN A 77 10.10 7.42 -4.84
N ALA A 78 10.71 6.56 -4.00
CA ALA A 78 11.40 7.03 -2.82
C ALA A 78 12.77 7.59 -3.24
N GLN A 79 12.82 8.79 -3.82
CA GLN A 79 14.12 9.48 -3.98
C GLN A 79 14.58 9.90 -2.58
N THR A 80 15.39 9.07 -1.93
CA THR A 80 16.04 9.38 -0.67
C THR A 80 17.18 10.36 -0.91
N SER A 81 16.89 11.67 -0.93
CA SER A 81 17.90 12.68 -0.60
C SER A 81 18.05 12.71 0.92
N THR A 82 18.69 11.70 1.51
CA THR A 82 19.09 11.73 2.93
C THR A 82 20.43 11.03 3.11
N THR A 83 21.34 11.78 3.72
CA THR A 83 22.79 11.65 3.74
C THR A 83 23.26 10.32 4.36
N SER A 84 24.33 9.76 3.79
CA SER A 84 24.83 8.38 3.84
C SER A 84 25.12 7.72 5.21
N VAL A 85 24.82 8.33 6.35
CA VAL A 85 25.18 7.78 7.69
C VAL A 85 23.99 7.51 8.60
N GLU A 86 22.87 8.24 8.47
CA GLU A 86 21.66 7.97 9.26
C GLU A 86 20.85 6.79 8.69
N SER A 87 20.89 6.60 7.37
CA SER A 87 20.21 5.51 6.66
C SER A 87 20.69 4.11 7.11
N LEU A 88 21.96 3.95 7.49
CA LEU A 88 22.49 2.67 7.93
C LEU A 88 22.00 2.27 9.33
N ALA A 89 21.82 3.25 10.23
CA ALA A 89 21.22 3.03 11.54
C ALA A 89 19.72 2.69 11.44
N MET A 90 19.02 3.26 10.45
CA MET A 90 17.63 2.93 10.15
C MET A 90 17.51 1.51 9.56
N LEU A 91 18.38 1.14 8.62
CA LEU A 91 18.39 -0.20 8.01
C LEU A 91 18.71 -1.31 9.02
N THR A 92 19.63 -1.08 9.96
CA THR A 92 19.93 -2.07 11.02
C THR A 92 18.77 -2.25 11.99
N LYS A 93 18.04 -1.17 12.37
CA LYS A 93 16.82 -1.29 13.20
C LYS A 93 15.67 -2.02 12.48
N ILE A 94 15.49 -1.79 11.18
CA ILE A 94 14.48 -2.48 10.37
C ILE A 94 14.81 -3.97 10.26
N THR A 95 16.09 -4.33 10.07
CA THR A 95 16.51 -5.73 9.87
C THR A 95 16.31 -6.57 11.14
N THR A 96 16.56 -6.02 12.33
CA THR A 96 16.37 -6.75 13.60
C THR A 96 14.89 -6.84 14.02
N THR A 97 14.02 -5.95 13.52
CA THR A 97 12.56 -5.97 13.81
C THR A 97 11.78 -6.68 12.70
N THR A 98 12.42 -7.57 11.94
CA THR A 98 11.75 -8.34 10.87
C THR A 98 10.81 -9.41 11.45
N GLU A 99 10.91 -9.76 12.74
CA GLU A 99 10.04 -10.76 13.38
C GLU A 99 8.72 -10.20 13.95
N LEU A 100 8.53 -8.87 14.03
CA LEU A 100 7.35 -8.28 14.70
C LEU A 100 6.35 -7.54 13.79
N ILE A 101 6.71 -7.20 12.55
CA ILE A 101 5.84 -6.39 11.68
C ILE A 101 4.78 -7.23 10.91
N CYS A 102 4.82 -8.56 11.05
CA CYS A 102 3.83 -9.45 10.41
C CYS A 102 2.46 -9.50 11.13
N ILE A 103 2.28 -8.81 12.27
CA ILE A 103 1.12 -9.08 13.14
C ILE A 103 -0.05 -8.10 12.95
N THR A 104 0.16 -6.87 12.45
CA THR A 104 -0.96 -5.92 12.29
C THR A 104 -1.62 -6.06 10.91
N THR A 105 -2.20 -7.23 10.67
CA THR A 105 -3.08 -7.47 9.51
C THR A 105 -4.34 -6.61 9.68
N HIS A 106 -4.36 -5.43 9.10
CA HIS A 106 -5.57 -4.62 8.99
C HIS A 106 -6.49 -5.25 7.95
N MET A 107 -7.35 -6.17 8.38
CA MET A 107 -8.38 -6.74 7.51
C MET A 107 -9.35 -5.64 7.08
N ILE A 108 -9.30 -5.25 5.81
CA ILE A 108 -10.30 -4.35 5.24
C ILE A 108 -11.46 -5.20 4.71
N ASN A 109 -12.64 -5.04 5.30
CA ASN A 109 -13.89 -5.47 4.71
C ASN A 109 -14.29 -4.48 3.62
N LEU A 110 -14.13 -4.91 2.39
CA LEU A 110 -14.64 -4.21 1.24
C LEU A 110 -16.03 -4.86 0.96
N ALA A 111 -17.10 -4.11 1.18
CA ALA A 111 -18.46 -4.61 0.90
C ALA A 111 -18.71 -4.65 -0.62
N PRO A 112 -19.55 -5.56 -1.14
CA PRO A 112 -20.04 -5.45 -2.51
C PRO A 112 -20.90 -4.18 -2.62
N GLY A 113 -20.49 -3.28 -3.51
CA GLY A 113 -21.29 -2.12 -3.94
C GLY A 113 -22.32 -2.52 -4.98
#